data_AF-A0A9D6D4H9-F1
#
_entry.id   AF-A0A9D6D4H9-F1
#
_cell.length_a   1.000
_cell.length_b   1.000
_cell.length_c   1.000
_cell.angle_alpha   90.00
_cell.angle_beta   90.00
_cell.angle_gamma   90.00
#
_symmetry.space_group_name_H-M   'P 1'
#
loop_
_entity.id
_entity.type
_entity.pdbx_description
1 polymer ?
#
loop_
_entity_poly.entity_id
_entity_poly.type
_entity_poly.pdbx_seq_one_letter_code
_entity_poly.pdbx_strand_id
1 'polypeptide(L)'
;IVNRVVPPGELPEATYAFARQVADGPQVPIRMIKRLVYQSLKLDLRTHLDLVSSHMSIVRQTADHKEGVAAFKEKRPARFQGR
;
A
#
# COMPACT_ATOMS: atom_id res chain seq x y z
N ILE A 1 -6.00 10.68 19.54
CA ILE A 1 -4.67 10.60 18.88
C ILE A 1 -4.87 10.80 17.38
N VAL A 2 -3.95 11.48 16.69
CA VAL A 2 -4.00 11.76 15.24
C VAL A 2 -2.68 11.37 14.58
N ASN A 3 -2.70 11.04 13.29
CA ASN A 3 -1.51 10.58 12.55
C ASN A 3 -0.58 11.72 12.11
N ARG A 4 -1.12 12.93 11.90
CA ARG A 4 -0.38 14.12 11.48
C ARG A 4 -1.11 15.38 11.95
N VAL A 5 -0.34 16.40 12.31
CA VAL A 5 -0.84 17.75 12.65
C VAL A 5 -0.16 18.72 11.70
N VAL A 6 -0.91 19.69 11.18
CA VAL A 6 -0.42 20.71 10.23
C VAL A 6 -0.92 22.10 10.67
N PRO A 7 -0.27 23.19 10.21
CA PRO A 7 -0.73 24.54 10.48
C PRO A 7 -2.19 24.79 10.06
N PRO A 8 -2.88 25.75 10.69
CA PRO A 8 -4.21 26.16 10.28
C PRO A 8 -4.24 26.55 8.79
N GLY A 9 -5.24 26.07 8.05
CA GLY A 9 -5.39 26.34 6.62
C GLY A 9 -4.71 25.33 5.69
N GLU A 10 -3.73 24.55 6.17
CA GLU A 10 -2.99 23.58 5.33
C GLU A 10 -3.60 22.17 5.31
N LEU A 11 -4.61 21.91 6.17
CA LEU A 11 -5.24 20.59 6.28
C LEU A 11 -5.76 20.03 4.96
N PRO A 12 -6.47 20.80 4.10
CA PRO A 12 -6.94 20.27 2.83
C PRO A 12 -5.80 19.83 1.93
N GLU A 13 -4.76 20.66 1.79
CA GLU A 13 -3.61 20.37 0.92
C GLU A 13 -2.87 19.12 1.40
N ALA A 14 -2.55 19.04 2.70
CA ALA A 14 -1.87 17.89 3.28
C ALA A 14 -2.69 16.59 3.13
N THR A 15 -4.01 16.68 3.29
CA THR A 15 -4.92 15.54 3.13
C THR A 15 -4.96 15.06 1.68
N TYR A 16 -5.11 15.96 0.71
CA TYR A 16 -5.12 15.59 -0.71
C TYR A 16 -3.76 15.11 -1.21
N ALA A 17 -2.66 15.67 -0.70
CA ALA A 17 -1.31 15.18 -1.01
C ALA A 17 -1.14 13.72 -0.56
N PHE A 18 -1.59 13.40 0.66
CA PHE A 18 -1.57 12.02 1.15
C PHE A 18 -2.50 11.11 0.34
N ALA A 19 -3.72 11.56 0.04
CA ALA A 19 -4.67 10.79 -0.76
C ALA A 19 -4.11 10.49 -2.16
N ARG A 20 -3.46 11.46 -2.82
CA ARG A 20 -2.78 11.28 -4.10
C ARG A 20 -1.65 10.26 -4.01
N GLN A 21 -0.79 10.36 -2.99
CA GLN A 21 0.27 9.38 -2.78
C GLN A 21 -0.27 7.93 -2.68
N VAL A 22 -1.41 7.75 -2.01
CA VAL A 22 -2.08 6.44 -1.90
C VAL A 22 -2.73 6.03 -3.24
N ALA A 23 -3.36 6.97 -3.95
CA ALA A 23 -4.02 6.71 -5.24
C ALA A 23 -3.04 6.39 -6.37
N ASP A 24 -1.88 7.05 -6.37
CA ASP A 24 -0.82 6.86 -7.37
C ASP A 24 -0.03 5.57 -7.15
N GLY A 25 -0.19 4.93 -5.98
CA GLY A 25 0.45 3.65 -5.65
C GLY A 25 -0.28 2.42 -6.22
N PRO A 26 0.32 1.23 -6.06
CA PRO A 26 -0.27 -0.02 -6.53
C PRO A 26 -1.47 -0.41 -5.64
N GLN A 27 -2.68 -0.37 -6.21
CA GLN A 27 -3.91 -0.46 -5.43
C GLN A 27 -4.15 -1.84 -4.79
N VAL A 28 -3.76 -2.92 -5.47
CA VAL A 28 -3.91 -4.29 -4.97
C VAL A 28 -3.12 -4.51 -3.66
N PRO A 29 -1.79 -4.32 -3.61
CA PRO A 29 -1.04 -4.48 -2.37
C PRO A 29 -1.45 -3.49 -1.29
N ILE A 30 -1.78 -2.22 -1.60
CA ILE A 30 -2.23 -1.25 -0.59
C ILE A 30 -3.49 -1.75 0.14
N ARG A 31 -4.50 -2.22 -0.61
CA ARG A 31 -5.74 -2.75 -0.03
C ARG A 31 -5.47 -4.00 0.80
N MET A 32 -4.61 -4.90 0.31
CA MET A 32 -4.24 -6.12 1.02
C MET A 32 -3.49 -5.83 2.32
N ILE A 33 -2.51 -4.93 2.30
CA ILE A 33 -1.77 -4.50 3.50
C ILE A 33 -2.73 -3.90 4.52
N LYS A 34 -3.64 -2.99 4.11
CA LYS A 34 -4.63 -2.41 5.02
C LYS A 34 -5.47 -3.51 5.68
N ARG A 35 -5.95 -4.49 4.92
CA ARG A 35 -6.72 -5.62 5.45
C ARG A 35 -5.90 -6.45 6.44
N LEU A 36 -4.67 -6.79 6.10
CA LEU A 36 -3.76 -7.57 6.95
C LEU A 36 -3.49 -6.86 8.28
N VAL A 37 -3.26 -5.55 8.28
CA VAL A 37 -3.06 -4.74 9.50
C VAL A 37 -4.28 -4.79 10.41
N TYR A 38 -5.50 -4.72 9.88
CA TYR A 38 -6.69 -4.84 10.73
C TYR A 38 -6.92 -6.27 11.25
N GLN A 39 -6.54 -7.28 10.46
CA GLN A 39 -6.67 -8.69 10.87
C GLN A 39 -5.64 -9.08 11.94
N SER A 40 -4.42 -8.52 11.89
CA SER A 40 -3.38 -8.82 12.89
C SER A 40 -3.78 -8.45 14.32
N LEU A 41 -4.69 -7.47 14.48
CA LEU A 41 -5.23 -7.08 15.78
C LEU A 41 -6.04 -8.19 16.48
N LYS A 42 -6.44 -9.23 15.72
CA LYS A 42 -7.33 -10.31 16.20
C LYS A 42 -6.72 -11.70 16.09
N LEU A 43 -5.52 -11.82 15.50
CA LEU A 43 -4.88 -13.09 15.21
C LEU A 43 -3.56 -13.20 15.98
N ASP A 44 -3.17 -14.41 16.32
CA ASP A 44 -1.80 -14.66 16.78
C ASP A 44 -0.80 -14.45 15.62
N LEU A 45 0.46 -14.26 15.99
CA LEU A 45 1.53 -13.96 15.04
C LEU A 45 1.68 -15.03 13.96
N ARG A 46 1.60 -16.33 14.32
CA ARG A 46 1.84 -17.42 13.37
C ARG A 46 0.72 -17.44 12.34
N THR A 47 -0.53 -17.44 12.78
CA THR A 47 -1.69 -17.41 11.89
C THR A 47 -1.68 -16.17 11.00
N HIS A 48 -1.26 -15.01 11.54
CA HIS A 48 -1.14 -13.79 10.75
C HIS A 48 -0.08 -13.91 9.64
N LEU A 49 1.09 -14.49 9.93
CA LEU A 49 2.16 -14.65 8.94
C LEU A 49 1.78 -15.63 7.82
N ASP A 50 1.03 -16.69 8.13
CA ASP A 50 0.51 -17.61 7.12
C ASP A 50 -0.47 -16.89 6.16
N LEU A 51 -1.29 -15.98 6.69
CA LEU A 51 -2.19 -15.15 5.89
C LEU A 51 -1.44 -14.14 5.01
N VAL A 52 -0.39 -13.51 5.55
CA VAL A 52 0.51 -12.62 4.79
C VAL A 52 1.16 -13.38 3.62
N SER A 53 1.67 -14.59 3.87
CA SER A 53 2.28 -15.44 2.85
C SER A 53 1.31 -15.74 1.70
N SER A 54 0.06 -16.08 2.03
CA SER A 54 -0.99 -16.35 1.05
C SER A 54 -1.31 -15.11 0.18
N HIS A 55 -1.34 -13.92 0.78
CA HIS A 55 -1.56 -12.66 0.06
C HIS A 55 -0.39 -12.30 -0.86
N MET A 56 0.85 -12.55 -0.41
CA MET A 56 2.05 -12.29 -1.20
C MET A 56 2.06 -13.04 -2.53
N SER A 57 1.58 -14.29 -2.54
CA SER A 57 1.43 -15.07 -3.78
C SER A 57 0.50 -14.41 -4.80
N ILE A 58 -0.57 -13.74 -4.34
CA ILE A 58 -1.50 -13.02 -5.21
C ILE A 58 -0.85 -11.71 -5.70
N VAL A 59 -0.28 -10.92 -4.81
CA VAL A 59 0.36 -9.64 -5.15
C VAL A 59 1.47 -9.85 -6.18
N ARG A 60 2.29 -10.89 -6.05
CA ARG A 60 3.39 -11.15 -6.99
C ARG A 60 2.93 -11.45 -8.42
N GLN A 61 1.68 -11.87 -8.60
CA GLN A 61 1.12 -12.18 -9.91
C GLN A 61 0.55 -10.95 -10.64
N THR A 62 0.39 -9.82 -9.95
CA THR A 62 -0.19 -8.60 -10.52
C THR A 62 0.73 -7.94 -11.55
N ALA A 63 0.14 -7.16 -12.46
CA ALA A 63 0.91 -6.36 -13.41
C ALA A 63 1.70 -5.27 -12.68
N ASP A 64 1.10 -4.66 -11.66
CA ASP A 64 1.73 -3.64 -10.83
C ASP A 64 2.98 -4.15 -10.10
N HIS A 65 3.02 -5.43 -9.69
CA HIS A 65 4.24 -6.00 -9.11
C HIS A 65 5.37 -6.08 -10.12
N LYS A 66 5.08 -6.57 -11.33
CA LYS A 66 6.07 -6.67 -12.42
C LYS A 66 6.58 -5.28 -12.81
N GLU A 67 5.68 -4.30 -12.92
CA GLU A 67 6.03 -2.91 -13.19
C GLU A 67 6.87 -2.30 -12.07
N GLY A 68 6.52 -2.51 -10.80
CA GLY A 68 7.32 -2.01 -9.68
C GLY A 68 8.75 -2.57 -9.69
N VAL A 69 8.90 -3.86 -10.00
CA VAL A 69 10.23 -4.49 -10.15
C VAL A 69 10.99 -3.93 -11.35
N ALA A 70 10.33 -3.75 -12.50
CA ALA A 70 10.95 -3.20 -13.71
C ALA A 70 11.38 -1.73 -13.51
N ALA A 71 10.48 -0.89 -13.01
CA ALA A 71 10.74 0.52 -12.72
C ALA A 71 11.90 0.71 -11.73
N PHE A 72 11.99 -0.14 -10.70
CA PHE A 72 13.11 -0.15 -9.77
C PHE A 72 14.44 -0.48 -10.47
N LYS A 73 14.46 -1.54 -11.29
CA LYS A 73 15.67 -1.95 -12.04
C LYS A 73 16.11 -0.88 -13.05
N GLU A 74 15.14 -0.25 -13.70
CA GLU A 74 15.34 0.78 -14.73
C GLU A 74 15.55 2.19 -14.14
N LYS A 75 15.46 2.35 -12.82
CA LYS A 75 15.60 3.64 -12.10
C LYS A 75 14.66 4.74 -12.63
N ARG A 76 13.42 4.36 -12.96
CA ARG A 76 12.37 5.29 -13.41
C ARG A 76 11.17 5.26 -12.47
N PRO A 77 10.30 6.28 -12.50
CA PRO A 77 9.01 6.21 -11.82
C PRO A 77 8.18 5.03 -12.33
N ALA A 78 7.53 4.32 -11.41
CA ALA A 78 6.60 3.24 -11.73
C ALA A 78 5.25 3.80 -12.21
N ARG A 79 4.59 3.08 -13.11
CA ARG A 79 3.27 3.42 -13.65
C ARG A 79 2.24 2.35 -13.29
N PHE A 80 1.66 2.47 -12.12
CA PHE A 80 0.67 1.50 -11.63
C PHE A 80 -0.69 1.68 -12.30
N GLN A 81 -1.36 0.56 -12.58
CA GLN A 81 -2.69 0.49 -13.22
C GLN A 81 -3.76 -0.09 -12.29
N GLY A 82 -3.38 -0.50 -11.07
CA GLY A 82 -4.30 -1.04 -10.07
C GLY A 82 -4.70 -2.50 -10.30
N ARG A 83 -3.89 -3.26 -11.04
CA ARG A 83 -4.14 -4.67 -11.40
C ARG A 83 -2.87 -5.51 -11.46
#